data_AF-A0A7Y5BMY1-F1
#
_entry.id   AF-A0A7Y5BMY1-F1
#
_cell.length_a   1.000
_cell.length_b   1.000
_cell.length_c   1.000
_cell.angle_alpha   90.00
_cell.angle_beta   90.00
_cell.angle_gamma   90.00
#
_symmetry.space_group_name_H-M   'P 1'
#
loop_
_entity.id
_entity.type
_entity.pdbx_description
1 polymer ?
#
loop_
_entity_poly.entity_id
_entity_poly.type
_entity_poly.pdbx_seq_one_letter_code
_entity_poly.pdbx_strand_id
1 'polypeptide(L)'
;MFEQFPITSRYYRLETASLEMPDGKTVRYLRRRFLPPAGSFSLLREHTIVEGERLDHIAAQNLGDAEQFWRLCDANNALRPEDLLEIGKKLKITLPEGIPGV
;
A
#
# COMPACT_ATOMS: atom_id res chain seq x y z
N MET A 1 17.94 -17.76 1.69
CA MET A 1 17.00 -17.10 0.77
C MET A 1 17.20 -15.61 0.98
N PHE A 2 17.79 -14.89 0.03
CA PHE A 2 18.00 -13.45 0.20
C PHE A 2 16.64 -12.77 0.02
N GLU A 3 16.12 -12.17 1.09
CA GLU A 3 14.95 -11.31 1.00
C GLU A 3 15.33 -10.11 0.14
N GLN A 4 14.76 -10.05 -1.07
CA GLN A 4 15.06 -9.02 -2.07
C GLN A 4 14.51 -7.64 -1.67
N PHE A 5 13.64 -7.58 -0.65
CA PHE A 5 12.97 -6.36 -0.20
C PHE A 5 13.15 -6.17 1.31
N PRO A 6 13.25 -4.93 1.81
CA PRO A 6 13.29 -4.65 3.24
C PRO A 6 11.96 -5.00 3.92
N ILE A 7 11.98 -5.26 5.23
CA ILE A 7 10.79 -5.59 6.05
C ILE A 7 9.68 -4.55 5.99
N THR A 8 10.02 -3.31 5.65
CA THR A 8 9.11 -2.18 5.49
C THR A 8 8.42 -2.14 4.12
N SER A 9 8.87 -2.94 3.16
CA SER A 9 8.37 -2.93 1.79
C SER A 9 6.97 -3.55 1.67
N ARG A 10 6.13 -2.96 0.83
CA ARG A 10 4.84 -3.54 0.38
C ARG A 10 4.97 -4.99 -0.11
N TYR A 11 6.13 -5.33 -0.68
CA TYR A 11 6.40 -6.62 -1.33
C TYR A 11 7.20 -7.59 -0.47
N TYR A 12 7.51 -7.22 0.79
CA TYR A 12 8.35 -8.01 1.68
C TYR A 12 7.92 -9.48 1.80
N ARG A 13 6.62 -9.74 1.94
CA ARG A 13 6.05 -11.09 2.12
C ARG A 13 5.70 -11.81 0.82
N LEU A 14 6.04 -11.25 -0.35
CA LEU A 14 5.67 -11.86 -1.63
C LEU A 14 6.76 -12.78 -2.16
N GLU A 15 6.32 -13.92 -2.66
CA GLU A 15 7.20 -14.85 -3.39
C GLU A 15 7.53 -14.29 -4.78
N THR A 16 8.80 -14.38 -5.16
CA THR A 16 9.24 -14.20 -6.55
C THR A 16 9.12 -15.52 -7.30
N ALA A 17 8.33 -15.54 -8.38
CA ALA A 17 8.15 -16.67 -9.27
C ALA A 17 8.79 -16.42 -10.65
N SER A 18 8.97 -17.48 -11.42
CA SER A 18 9.46 -17.44 -12.80
C SER A 18 8.41 -18.00 -13.76
N LEU A 19 8.32 -17.39 -14.94
CA LEU A 19 7.53 -17.89 -16.07
C LEU A 19 8.47 -18.10 -17.26
N GLU A 20 8.52 -19.33 -17.77
CA GLU A 20 9.20 -19.63 -19.03
C GLU A 20 8.27 -19.29 -20.20
N MET A 21 8.76 -18.45 -21.10
CA MET A 21 8.05 -18.01 -22.28
C MET A 21 8.34 -18.96 -23.45
N PRO A 22 7.44 -19.08 -24.44
CA PRO A 22 7.65 -19.93 -25.62
C PRO A 22 8.91 -19.59 -26.44
N ASP A 23 9.43 -18.37 -26.34
CA ASP A 23 10.67 -17.92 -26.99
C ASP A 23 11.94 -18.25 -26.18
N GLY A 24 11.82 -19.04 -25.11
CA GLY A 24 12.93 -19.44 -24.24
C GLY A 24 13.33 -18.42 -23.18
N LYS A 25 12.67 -17.24 -23.12
CA LYS A 25 12.96 -16.25 -22.08
C LYS A 25 12.34 -16.66 -20.75
N THR A 26 13.06 -16.40 -19.65
CA THR A 26 12.52 -16.50 -18.30
C THR A 26 12.14 -15.12 -17.76
N VAL A 27 10.87 -14.92 -17.41
CA VAL A 27 10.37 -13.70 -16.77
C VAL A 27 10.25 -13.94 -15.27
N ARG A 28 10.99 -13.19 -14.45
CA ARG A 28 10.81 -13.16 -12.99
C ARG A 28 9.76 -12.13 -12.62
N TYR A 29 8.83 -12.49 -11.75
CA TYR A 29 7.73 -11.64 -11.31
C TYR A 29 7.36 -11.92 -9.86
N LEU A 30 6.71 -10.96 -9.20
CA LEU A 30 6.13 -11.16 -7.87
C LEU A 30 4.75 -11.81 -8.00
N ARG A 31 4.46 -12.78 -7.12
CA ARG A 31 3.10 -13.33 -7.00
C ARG A 31 2.09 -12.23 -6.70
N ARG A 32 0.85 -12.44 -7.13
CA ARG A 32 -0.24 -11.47 -6.92
C ARG A 32 -0.45 -11.23 -5.42
N ARG A 33 -0.43 -9.96 -5.03
CA ARG A 33 -0.83 -9.50 -3.70
C ARG A 33 -2.33 -9.24 -3.66
N PHE A 34 -2.98 -9.71 -2.60
CA PHE A 34 -4.36 -9.34 -2.27
C PHE A 34 -4.35 -8.21 -1.25
N LEU A 35 -5.30 -7.28 -1.38
CA LEU A 35 -5.47 -6.22 -0.39
C LEU A 35 -6.04 -6.80 0.92
N PRO A 36 -5.66 -6.27 2.09
CA PRO A 36 -6.28 -6.65 3.34
C PRO A 36 -7.80 -6.34 3.33
N PRO A 37 -8.63 -7.14 4.02
CA PRO A 37 -10.06 -6.86 4.16
C PRO A 37 -10.34 -5.49 4.78
N ALA A 38 -11.41 -4.82 4.35
CA ALA A 38 -11.79 -3.48 4.83
C ALA A 38 -11.94 -3.37 6.36
N GLY A 39 -12.36 -4.45 7.03
CA GLY A 39 -12.54 -4.50 8.49
C GLY A 39 -11.25 -4.71 9.30
N SER A 40 -10.09 -4.81 8.64
CA SER A 40 -8.80 -5.09 9.31
C SER A 40 -8.12 -3.84 9.87
N PHE A 41 -8.74 -2.67 9.67
CA PHE A 41 -8.20 -1.37 10.02
C PHE A 41 -9.13 -0.60 10.96
N SER A 42 -8.52 0.05 11.95
CA SER A 42 -9.22 0.94 12.87
C SER A 42 -9.03 2.39 12.42
N LEU A 43 -10.13 3.10 12.17
CA LEU A 43 -10.10 4.50 11.73
C LEU A 43 -9.55 5.40 12.84
N LEU A 44 -8.54 6.22 12.51
CA LEU A 44 -8.06 7.29 13.41
C LEU A 44 -8.73 8.62 13.07
N ARG A 45 -8.72 8.98 11.79
CA ARG A 45 -9.32 10.21 11.27
C ARG A 45 -9.51 10.11 9.77
N GLU A 46 -10.28 11.05 9.23
CA GLU A 46 -10.33 11.30 7.81
C GLU A 46 -9.47 12.52 7.43
N HIS A 47 -8.91 12.48 6.24
CA HIS A 47 -8.20 13.58 5.61
C HIS A 47 -8.93 13.93 4.31
N THR A 48 -9.28 15.20 4.11
CA THR A 48 -9.87 15.65 2.84
C THR A 48 -8.75 16.01 1.89
N ILE A 49 -8.74 15.38 0.73
CA ILE A 49 -7.75 15.66 -0.31
C ILE A 49 -7.94 17.06 -0.85
N VAL A 50 -6.85 17.82 -0.91
CA VAL A 50 -6.80 19.14 -1.55
C VAL A 50 -5.87 19.13 -2.77
N GLU A 51 -5.95 20.19 -3.58
CA GLU A 51 -5.12 20.33 -4.78
C GLU A 51 -3.62 20.28 -4.44
N GLY A 52 -2.85 19.59 -5.28
CA GLY A 52 -1.39 19.50 -5.15
C GLY A 52 -0.88 18.50 -4.12
N GLU A 53 -1.76 17.81 -3.40
CA GLU A 53 -1.34 16.76 -2.46
C GLU A 53 -0.79 15.51 -3.16
N ARG A 54 0.17 14.87 -2.50
CA ARG A 54 0.75 13.60 -2.91
C ARG A 54 0.67 12.60 -1.77
N LEU A 55 0.42 11.34 -2.11
CA LEU A 55 0.17 10.32 -1.09
C LEU A 55 1.41 9.99 -0.23
N ASP A 56 2.62 10.13 -0.79
CA ASP A 56 3.88 9.99 -0.06
C ASP A 56 4.09 11.12 0.97
N HIS A 57 3.69 12.34 0.66
CA HIS A 57 3.69 13.44 1.65
C HIS A 57 2.68 13.20 2.77
N ILE A 58 1.47 12.76 2.43
CA ILE A 58 0.45 12.40 3.43
C ILE A 58 0.97 11.25 4.31
N ALA A 59 1.63 10.26 3.72
CA ALA A 59 2.25 9.16 4.46
C ALA A 59 3.37 9.63 5.38
N ALA A 60 4.27 10.50 4.92
CA ALA A 60 5.31 11.08 5.77
C ALA A 60 4.72 11.82 6.98
N GLN A 61 3.66 12.60 6.77
CA GLN A 61 3.02 13.37 7.84
C GLN A 61 2.25 12.50 8.86
N ASN A 62 1.60 11.43 8.40
CA ASN A 62 0.70 10.64 9.25
C ASN A 62 1.32 9.32 9.76
N LEU A 63 2.28 8.76 9.02
CA LEU A 63 2.94 7.49 9.32
C LEU A 63 4.42 7.64 9.66
N GLY A 64 4.99 8.84 9.45
CA GLY A 64 6.41 9.12 9.71
C GLY A 64 7.37 8.64 8.61
N ASP A 65 6.85 8.03 7.54
CA ASP A 65 7.66 7.46 6.45
C ASP A 65 6.91 7.58 5.12
N ALA A 66 7.53 8.28 4.16
CA ALA A 66 6.98 8.49 2.82
C ALA A 66 6.87 7.19 2.02
N GLU A 67 7.78 6.23 2.23
CA GLU A 67 7.79 4.94 1.54
C GLU A 67 6.64 4.03 1.99
N GLN A 68 5.94 4.39 3.07
CA GLN A 68 4.79 3.66 3.61
C GLN A 68 3.44 4.09 3.02
N PHE A 69 3.42 4.91 1.96
CA PHE A 69 2.17 5.35 1.31
C PHE A 69 1.24 4.18 0.91
N TRP A 70 1.80 3.01 0.61
CA TRP A 70 1.05 1.82 0.25
C TRP A 70 0.11 1.33 1.37
N ARG A 71 0.40 1.68 2.63
CA ARG A 71 -0.50 1.38 3.75
C ARG A 71 -1.78 2.21 3.69
N LEU A 72 -1.70 3.44 3.20
CA LEU A 72 -2.87 4.28 2.93
C LEU A 72 -3.72 3.67 1.80
N CYS A 73 -3.06 3.13 0.76
CA CYS A 73 -3.73 2.35 -0.28
C CYS A 73 -4.49 1.15 0.29
N ASP A 74 -3.83 0.34 1.12
CA ASP A 74 -4.45 -0.85 1.70
C ASP A 74 -5.65 -0.51 2.58
N ALA A 75 -5.50 0.49 3.46
CA ALA A 75 -6.56 0.96 4.37
C ALA A 75 -7.80 1.53 3.65
N ASN A 76 -7.62 2.01 2.42
CA ASN A 76 -8.69 2.57 1.59
C ASN A 76 -9.09 1.63 0.43
N ASN A 77 -8.63 0.38 0.46
CA ASN A 77 -8.84 -0.63 -0.58
C ASN A 77 -8.54 -0.16 -2.02
N ALA A 78 -7.54 0.71 -2.17
CA ALA A 78 -7.06 1.16 -3.47
C ALA A 78 -5.87 0.33 -3.93
N LEU A 79 -5.92 -0.18 -5.16
CA LEU A 79 -4.77 -0.86 -5.76
C LEU A 79 -3.73 0.17 -6.22
N ARG A 80 -4.20 1.27 -6.80
CA ARG A 80 -3.38 2.35 -7.35
C ARG A 80 -3.44 3.59 -6.46
N PRO A 81 -2.29 4.24 -6.17
CA PRO A 81 -2.26 5.44 -5.32
C PRO A 81 -3.08 6.62 -5.85
N GLU A 82 -3.11 6.81 -7.17
CA GLU A 82 -3.80 7.92 -7.82
C GLU A 82 -5.32 7.87 -7.64
N ASP A 83 -5.90 6.68 -7.41
CA ASP A 83 -7.32 6.50 -7.13
C ASP A 83 -7.76 7.21 -5.82
N LEU A 84 -6.79 7.54 -4.96
CA LEU A 84 -7.01 8.19 -3.66
C LEU A 84 -6.82 9.71 -3.66
N LEU A 85 -6.37 10.31 -4.77
CA LEU A 85 -5.98 11.72 -4.83
C LEU A 85 -7.02 12.61 -5.53
N GLU A 86 -8.29 12.19 -5.53
CA GLU A 86 -9.37 13.02 -6.04
C GLU A 86 -9.71 14.14 -5.03
N ILE A 87 -9.61 15.39 -5.47
CA ILE A 87 -9.88 16.58 -4.66
C ILE A 87 -11.29 16.49 -4.03
N GLY A 88 -11.38 16.77 -2.73
CA GLY A 88 -12.62 16.72 -1.97
C GLY A 88 -12.98 15.34 -1.41
N LYS A 89 -12.37 14.24 -1.87
CA LYS A 89 -12.60 12.91 -1.29
C LYS A 89 -11.98 12.78 0.10
N LYS A 90 -12.58 11.90 0.90
CA LYS A 90 -12.10 11.51 2.21
C LYS A 90 -11.15 10.33 2.08
N LEU A 91 -9.91 10.55 2.48
CA LEU A 91 -8.90 9.53 2.69
C LEU A 91 -8.96 9.09 4.16
N LYS A 92 -9.15 7.78 4.41
CA LYS A 92 -9.08 7.22 5.76
C LYS A 92 -7.62 7.11 6.19
N ILE A 93 -7.30 7.70 7.32
CA ILE A 93 -6.04 7.46 8.04
C ILE A 93 -6.36 6.51 9.18
N THR A 94 -5.65 5.38 9.25
CA THR A 94 -5.95 4.28 10.15
C THR A 94 -4.75 3.92 11.00
N LEU A 95 -4.98 3.18 12.08
CA LEU A 95 -3.93 2.42 12.73
C LEU A 95 -3.39 1.33 11.76
N PRO A 96 -2.17 0.82 12.00
CA PRO A 96 -1.68 -0.37 11.32
C PRO A 96 -2.68 -1.53 11.39
N GLU A 97 -2.67 -2.36 10.35
CA GLU A 97 -3.52 -3.56 10.25
C GLU A 97 -3.45 -4.41 11.53
N GLY A 98 -4.62 -4.83 12.03
CA GLY A 98 -4.72 -5.69 13.21
C GLY A 98 -4.56 -4.99 14.56
N ILE A 99 -4.29 -3.68 14.60
CA ILE A 99 -4.30 -2.92 15.85
C ILE A 99 -5.74 -2.42 16.13
N PRO A 100 -6.35 -2.82 17.25
CA PRO A 100 -7.69 -2.37 17.61
C PRO A 100 -7.69 -0.87 17.93
N GLY A 101 -8.76 -0.18 17.54
CA GLY A 101 -9.08 1.15 18.02
C GLY A 101 -9.54 1.10 19.48
N VAL A 102 -9.32 2.19 20.22
CA VAL A 102 -9.80 2.37 21.59
C VAL A 102 -11.21 2.93 21.59
#